data_AF-F0WIJ4-F1
#
_entry.id   AF-F0WIJ4-F1
#
_cell.length_a   1.000
_cell.length_b   1.000
_cell.length_c   1.000
_cell.angle_alpha   90.00
_cell.angle_beta   90.00
_cell.angle_gamma   90.00
#
_symmetry.space_group_name_H-M   'P 1'
#
loop_
_entity.id
_entity.type
_entity.pdbx_description
1 polymer ?
#
loop_
_entity_poly.entity_id
_entity_poly.type
_entity_poly.pdbx_seq_one_letter_code
_entity_poly.pdbx_strand_id
1 'polypeptide(L)'
;MNNRHHRADIDFDGTTIRRVVVVYRQGIQAASEFSDRGLNMDGTFMKHSSGGTLLVACLRNSNNEIQIVAVAWVSGETKENFPALKQVAPGIPHFFCLRHFMENFNNKFRNKSLRNAGWKLVKALTPIEYTKRTDELANLNQKAVEWMEAVDKTKWVAAFTVHVLALVR
;
A
#
# COMPACT_ATOMS: atom_id res chain seq x y z
N MET A 1 13.40 -30.58 2.11
CA MET A 1 14.09 -29.69 3.08
C MET A 1 13.04 -28.80 3.73
N ASN A 2 13.09 -28.63 5.06
CA ASN A 2 12.01 -28.17 5.92
C ASN A 2 12.00 -26.62 6.07
N ASN A 3 11.16 -25.91 5.30
CA ASN A 3 11.13 -24.43 5.27
C ASN A 3 10.03 -23.81 6.19
N ARG A 4 9.88 -24.29 7.44
CA ARG A 4 8.71 -24.02 8.31
C ARG A 4 8.99 -23.12 9.54
N HIS A 5 9.74 -22.02 9.40
CA HIS A 5 10.10 -21.17 10.56
C HIS A 5 9.70 -19.70 10.36
N HIS A 6 9.41 -19.01 11.48
CA HIS A 6 9.31 -17.55 11.54
C HIS A 6 10.61 -16.94 11.01
N ARG A 7 10.53 -15.76 10.40
CA ARG A 7 11.72 -15.03 9.94
C ARG A 7 11.83 -13.73 10.72
N ALA A 8 13.04 -13.41 11.14
CA ALA A 8 13.35 -12.12 11.74
C ALA A 8 14.58 -11.54 11.06
N ASP A 9 14.56 -10.23 10.81
CA ASP A 9 15.65 -9.47 10.23
C ASP A 9 15.85 -8.20 11.06
N ILE A 10 17.10 -7.89 11.40
CA ILE A 10 17.47 -6.69 12.14
C ILE A 10 18.59 -6.00 11.39
N ASP A 11 18.36 -4.75 11.01
CA ASP A 11 19.38 -3.86 10.45
C ASP A 11 19.86 -2.89 11.54
N PHE A 12 21.15 -3.01 11.88
CA PHE A 12 21.81 -2.26 12.94
C PHE A 12 23.16 -1.76 12.43
N ASP A 13 23.38 -0.44 12.50
CA ASP A 13 24.63 0.18 12.02
C ASP A 13 25.72 0.30 13.08
N GLY A 14 25.58 -0.41 14.20
CA GLY A 14 26.50 -0.32 15.34
C GLY A 14 26.07 0.69 16.40
N THR A 15 25.19 1.64 16.06
CA THR A 15 24.73 2.70 16.99
C THR A 15 23.21 2.78 17.08
N THR A 16 22.51 2.52 15.98
CA THR A 16 21.07 2.72 15.87
C THR A 16 20.44 1.53 15.15
N ILE A 17 19.32 1.04 15.69
CA ILE A 17 18.48 0.06 15.00
C ILE A 17 17.73 0.81 13.91
N ARG A 18 18.02 0.48 12.65
CA ARG A 18 17.38 1.10 11.48
C ARG A 18 16.08 0.39 11.12
N ARG A 19 16.08 -0.93 11.27
CA ARG A 19 14.93 -1.78 10.97
C ARG A 19 14.92 -3.03 11.83
N VAL A 20 13.72 -3.39 12.30
CA VAL A 20 13.41 -4.73 12.81
C VAL A 20 12.22 -5.25 12.02
N VAL A 21 12.31 -6.45 11.47
CA VAL A 21 11.20 -7.13 10.79
C VAL A 21 10.98 -8.48 11.44
N VAL A 22 9.72 -8.79 11.71
CA VAL A 22 9.28 -10.13 12.08
C VAL A 22 8.20 -10.57 11.11
N VAL A 23 8.44 -11.70 10.45
CA VAL A 23 7.49 -12.35 9.55
C VAL A 23 6.98 -13.63 10.21
N TYR A 24 5.67 -13.70 10.43
CA TYR A 24 5.04 -14.85 11.06
C TYR A 24 4.94 -16.00 10.06
N ARG A 25 5.24 -17.22 10.52
CA ARG A 25 5.09 -18.43 9.70
C ARG A 25 3.66 -18.57 9.16
N GLN A 26 2.66 -18.38 10.04
CA GLN A 26 1.24 -18.41 9.69
C GLN A 26 0.93 -17.35 8.64
N GLY A 27 1.55 -16.18 8.77
CA GLY A 27 1.53 -15.11 7.78
C GLY A 27 2.05 -15.53 6.41
N ILE A 28 3.20 -16.19 6.34
CA ILE A 28 3.79 -16.70 5.09
C ILE A 28 2.86 -17.72 4.43
N GLN A 29 2.30 -18.63 5.22
CA GLN A 29 1.36 -19.65 4.72
C GLN A 29 0.09 -18.99 4.17
N ALA A 30 -0.50 -18.08 4.94
CA ALA A 30 -1.67 -17.33 4.51
C ALA A 30 -1.38 -16.45 3.28
N ALA A 31 -0.22 -15.82 3.19
CA ALA A 31 0.16 -15.03 2.02
C ALA A 31 0.34 -15.91 0.78
N SER A 32 0.89 -17.13 0.92
CA SER A 32 0.98 -18.07 -0.20
C SER A 32 -0.38 -18.57 -0.68
N GLU A 33 -1.39 -18.59 0.20
CA GLU A 33 -2.74 -19.07 -0.11
C GLU A 33 -3.69 -17.96 -0.58
N PHE A 34 -3.53 -16.73 -0.07
CA PHE A 34 -4.48 -15.63 -0.25
C PHE A 34 -3.85 -14.36 -0.85
N SER A 35 -2.63 -14.44 -1.40
CA SER A 35 -1.97 -13.27 -2.01
C SER A 35 -2.76 -12.69 -3.18
N ASP A 36 -3.49 -13.52 -3.91
CA ASP A 36 -4.45 -13.12 -4.95
C ASP A 36 -5.59 -12.22 -4.43
N ARG A 37 -5.82 -12.18 -3.11
CA ARG A 37 -6.82 -11.31 -2.46
C ARG A 37 -6.23 -9.99 -1.99
N GLY A 38 -4.91 -9.83 -2.09
CA GLY A 38 -4.18 -8.66 -1.68
C GLY A 38 -3.75 -8.65 -0.20
N LEU A 39 -2.55 -8.14 0.00
CA LEU A 39 -1.96 -7.73 1.26
C LEU A 39 -2.25 -6.23 1.51
N ASN A 40 -2.41 -5.85 2.76
CA ASN A 40 -2.57 -4.46 3.18
C ASN A 40 -1.44 -4.14 4.14
N MET A 41 -0.85 -2.95 4.01
CA MET A 41 0.17 -2.49 4.94
C MET A 41 -0.22 -1.11 5.47
N ASP A 42 -0.17 -0.95 6.78
CA ASP A 42 -0.40 0.36 7.38
C ASP A 42 0.68 0.67 8.41
N GLY A 43 0.93 1.97 8.57
CA GLY A 43 2.02 2.50 9.37
C GLY A 43 1.51 3.43 10.47
N THR A 44 2.02 3.26 11.68
CA THR A 44 1.78 4.19 12.79
C THR A 44 3.09 4.72 13.35
N PHE A 45 3.15 6.02 13.63
CA PHE A 45 4.33 6.65 14.22
C PHE A 45 4.48 6.22 15.69
N MET A 46 5.68 5.77 16.04
CA MET A 46 6.05 5.39 17.39
C MET A 46 6.47 6.65 18.16
N LYS A 47 5.93 6.82 19.38
CA LYS A 47 6.22 7.97 20.26
C LYS A 47 7.44 7.76 21.19
N HIS A 48 8.22 6.70 20.96
CA HIS A 48 9.40 6.40 21.77
C HIS A 48 10.55 7.38 21.47
N SER A 49 11.54 7.47 22.35
CA SER A 49 12.72 8.36 22.18
C SER A 49 13.50 8.08 20.89
N SER A 50 13.47 6.84 20.43
CA SER A 50 14.08 6.38 19.18
C SER A 50 13.23 6.70 17.93
N GLY A 51 11.99 7.14 18.11
CA GLY A 51 11.04 7.45 17.03
C GLY A 51 10.74 6.25 16.10
N GLY A 52 10.49 6.56 14.83
CA GLY A 52 10.22 5.59 13.77
C GLY A 52 8.75 5.26 13.55
N THR A 53 8.51 4.33 12.64
CA THR A 53 7.20 3.89 12.19
C THR A 53 7.07 2.39 12.40
N LEU A 54 5.98 1.97 13.04
CA LEU A 54 5.57 0.58 13.10
C LEU A 54 4.68 0.29 11.90
N LEU A 55 5.17 -0.56 10.99
CA LEU A 55 4.45 -1.08 9.84
C LEU A 55 3.85 -2.45 10.19
N VAL A 56 2.59 -2.65 9.82
CA VAL A 56 1.91 -3.94 9.93
C VAL A 56 1.40 -4.34 8.56
N ALA A 57 1.84 -5.48 8.06
CA ALA A 57 1.30 -6.12 6.88
C ALA A 57 0.29 -7.19 7.28
N CYS A 58 -0.92 -7.13 6.71
CA CYS A 58 -1.99 -8.05 6.97
C CYS A 58 -2.72 -8.46 5.68
N LEU A 59 -3.45 -9.57 5.72
CA LEU A 59 -4.35 -9.97 4.66
C LEU A 59 -5.71 -10.32 5.25
N ARG A 60 -6.73 -10.43 4.40
CA ARG A 60 -8.06 -10.90 4.80
C ARG A 60 -8.29 -12.28 4.21
N ASN A 61 -8.59 -13.27 5.05
CA ASN A 61 -8.88 -14.63 4.59
C ASN A 61 -10.32 -14.76 4.06
N SER A 62 -10.69 -15.96 3.61
CA SER A 62 -12.05 -16.28 3.15
C SER A 62 -13.14 -16.11 4.19
N ASN A 63 -12.81 -16.14 5.48
CA ASN A 63 -13.72 -15.95 6.59
C ASN A 63 -13.86 -14.48 7.01
N ASN A 64 -13.32 -13.53 6.22
CA ASN A 64 -13.25 -12.10 6.54
C ASN A 64 -12.39 -11.75 7.77
N GLU A 65 -11.55 -12.66 8.24
CA GLU A 65 -10.65 -12.41 9.36
C GLU A 65 -9.36 -11.76 8.88
N ILE A 66 -8.84 -10.82 9.67
CA ILE A 66 -7.56 -10.17 9.40
C ILE A 66 -6.44 -11.04 9.98
N GLN A 67 -5.53 -11.47 9.12
CA GLN A 67 -4.34 -12.22 9.48
C GLN A 67 -3.12 -11.32 9.41
N ILE A 68 -2.39 -11.18 10.51
CA ILE A 68 -1.12 -10.43 10.54
C ILE A 68 -0.05 -11.30 9.88
N VAL A 69 0.60 -10.75 8.87
CA VAL A 69 1.62 -11.45 8.10
C VAL A 69 3.02 -11.09 8.57
N ALA A 70 3.27 -9.79 8.70
CA ALA A 70 4.55 -9.27 9.16
C ALA A 70 4.35 -7.98 9.94
N VAL A 71 5.27 -7.72 10.87
CA VAL A 71 5.40 -6.45 11.57
C VAL A 71 6.82 -5.97 11.38
N ALA A 72 6.97 -4.67 11.11
CA ALA A 72 8.28 -4.05 11.01
C ALA A 72 8.32 -2.74 11.79
N TRP A 73 9.39 -2.51 12.52
CA TRP A 73 9.75 -1.18 13.00
C TRP A 73 10.83 -0.63 12.06
N VAL A 74 10.60 0.54 11.51
CA VAL A 74 11.50 1.20 10.56
C VAL A 74 11.72 2.65 10.98
N SER A 75 12.87 3.23 10.67
CA SER A 75 13.14 4.65 10.93
C SER A 75 12.23 5.60 10.14
N GLY A 76 11.67 5.16 9.01
CA GLY A 76 10.69 5.93 8.22
C GLY A 76 10.05 5.14 7.07
N GLU A 77 9.00 5.68 6.46
CA GLU A 77 8.28 5.07 5.33
C GLU A 77 9.00 5.34 4.00
N THR A 78 10.11 4.63 3.75
CA THR A 78 10.87 4.72 2.50
C THR A 78 10.81 3.43 1.69
N LYS A 79 11.09 3.49 0.39
CA LYS A 79 11.13 2.30 -0.49
C LYS A 79 12.11 1.23 0.00
N GLU A 80 13.20 1.67 0.64
CA GLU A 80 14.24 0.83 1.23
C GLU A 80 13.80 0.14 2.53
N ASN A 81 12.75 0.65 3.17
CA ASN A 81 12.20 0.16 4.44
C ASN A 81 11.01 -0.80 4.27
N PHE A 82 10.52 -1.00 3.04
CA PHE A 82 9.55 -2.05 2.70
C PHE A 82 10.08 -3.49 2.41
N PRO A 83 11.33 -3.91 2.69
CA PRO A 83 11.80 -5.27 2.41
C PRO A 83 10.96 -6.38 3.06
N ALA A 84 10.26 -6.10 4.16
CA ALA A 84 9.31 -7.03 4.75
C ALA A 84 8.27 -7.52 3.73
N LEU A 85 7.77 -6.64 2.84
CA LEU A 85 6.86 -7.01 1.75
C LEU A 85 7.53 -7.90 0.72
N LYS A 86 8.76 -7.55 0.31
CA LYS A 86 9.53 -8.35 -0.65
C LYS A 86 9.87 -9.75 -0.11
N GLN A 87 10.10 -9.88 1.20
CA GLN A 87 10.37 -11.16 1.85
C GLN A 87 9.13 -12.05 1.95
N VAL A 88 7.96 -11.45 2.17
CA VAL A 88 6.68 -12.15 2.31
C VAL A 88 6.12 -12.55 0.96
N ALA A 89 6.22 -11.66 -0.03
CA ALA A 89 5.60 -11.86 -1.32
C ALA A 89 6.41 -11.19 -2.45
N PRO A 90 7.52 -11.82 -2.87
CA PRO A 90 8.34 -11.31 -3.94
C PRO A 90 7.55 -11.27 -5.25
N GLY A 91 7.60 -10.15 -5.97
CA GLY A 91 6.94 -9.99 -7.27
C GLY A 91 5.48 -9.56 -7.20
N ILE A 92 4.92 -9.34 -6.01
CA ILE A 92 3.60 -8.69 -5.88
C ILE A 92 3.72 -7.23 -6.34
N PRO A 93 2.89 -6.78 -7.30
CA PRO A 93 2.84 -5.37 -7.66
C PRO A 93 2.38 -4.51 -6.47
N HIS A 94 3.03 -3.36 -6.28
CA HIS A 94 2.73 -2.45 -5.19
C HIS A 94 1.72 -1.37 -5.63
N PHE A 95 0.75 -1.09 -4.76
CA PHE A 95 -0.31 -0.12 -5.01
C PHE A 95 -0.41 0.90 -3.88
N PHE A 96 -0.80 2.12 -4.21
CA PHE A 96 -1.14 3.08 -3.17
C PHE A 96 -2.46 2.70 -2.54
N CYS A 97 -2.55 2.86 -1.22
CA CYS A 97 -3.83 2.91 -0.54
C CYS A 97 -4.68 4.03 -1.15
N LEU A 98 -5.75 3.69 -1.87
CA LEU A 98 -6.62 4.69 -2.51
C LEU A 98 -7.18 5.69 -1.50
N ARG A 99 -7.38 5.27 -0.25
CA ARG A 99 -7.75 6.17 0.85
C ARG A 99 -6.69 7.26 1.05
N HIS A 100 -5.43 6.88 1.24
CA HIS A 100 -4.33 7.83 1.43
C HIS A 100 -4.05 8.68 0.18
N PHE A 101 -4.09 8.07 -1.00
CA PHE A 101 -3.94 8.79 -2.27
C PHE A 101 -5.01 9.89 -2.41
N MET A 102 -6.27 9.55 -2.12
CA MET A 102 -7.38 10.51 -2.16
C MET A 102 -7.39 11.49 -0.98
N GLU A 103 -6.83 11.15 0.17
CA GLU A 103 -6.58 12.09 1.27
C GLU A 103 -5.55 13.15 0.86
N ASN A 104 -4.46 12.75 0.22
CA ASN A 104 -3.45 13.67 -0.35
C ASN A 104 -4.07 14.58 -1.41
N PHE A 105 -4.87 14.02 -2.32
CA PHE A 105 -5.63 14.79 -3.30
C PHE A 105 -6.56 15.81 -2.62
N ASN A 106 -7.32 15.39 -1.60
CA ASN A 106 -8.25 16.25 -0.89
C ASN A 106 -7.53 17.35 -0.11
N ASN A 107 -6.36 17.07 0.47
CA ASN A 107 -5.54 18.06 1.15
C ASN A 107 -5.01 19.13 0.19
N LYS A 108 -4.72 18.75 -1.07
CA LYS A 108 -4.23 19.65 -2.13
C LYS A 108 -5.33 20.55 -2.69
N PHE A 109 -6.47 19.98 -3.08
CA PHE A 109 -7.51 20.70 -3.81
C PHE A 109 -8.66 21.21 -2.94
N ARG A 110 -8.90 20.59 -1.78
CA ARG A 110 -9.91 20.99 -0.78
C ARG A 110 -11.29 21.28 -1.38
N ASN A 111 -11.70 20.51 -2.38
CA ASN A 111 -12.93 20.71 -3.14
C ASN A 111 -13.74 19.40 -3.22
N LYS A 112 -15.00 19.45 -2.77
CA LYS A 112 -15.89 18.28 -2.70
C LYS A 112 -16.22 17.70 -4.08
N SER A 113 -16.44 18.56 -5.08
CA SER A 113 -16.75 18.12 -6.45
C SER A 113 -15.55 17.42 -7.09
N LEU A 114 -14.35 18.00 -6.94
CA LEU A 114 -13.11 17.37 -7.40
C LEU A 114 -12.83 16.06 -6.68
N ARG A 115 -13.01 16.02 -5.34
CA ARG A 115 -12.87 14.78 -4.56
C ARG A 115 -13.80 13.68 -5.07
N ASN A 116 -15.07 14.01 -5.32
CA ASN A 116 -16.05 13.04 -5.79
C ASN A 116 -15.73 12.54 -7.20
N ALA A 117 -15.30 13.44 -8.11
CA ALA A 117 -14.87 13.07 -9.45
C ALA A 117 -13.59 12.20 -9.42
N GLY A 118 -12.59 12.57 -8.61
CA GLY A 118 -11.38 11.77 -8.40
C GLY A 118 -11.69 10.37 -7.86
N TRP A 119 -12.61 10.24 -6.90
CA TRP A 119 -13.06 8.92 -6.43
C TRP A 119 -13.72 8.06 -7.50
N LYS A 120 -14.44 8.67 -8.46
CA LYS A 120 -14.98 7.94 -9.61
C LYS A 120 -13.88 7.51 -10.58
N LEU A 121 -12.88 8.38 -10.80
CA LEU A 121 -11.73 8.10 -11.65
C LEU A 121 -10.90 6.91 -11.12
N VAL A 122 -10.50 6.93 -9.85
CA VAL A 122 -9.68 5.84 -9.27
C VAL A 122 -10.40 4.49 -9.25
N LYS A 123 -11.74 4.50 -9.20
CA LYS A 123 -12.60 3.30 -9.20
C LYS A 123 -12.98 2.81 -10.59
N ALA A 124 -12.59 3.51 -11.66
CA ALA A 124 -12.89 3.09 -13.02
C ALA A 124 -12.36 1.67 -13.25
N LEU A 125 -13.22 0.77 -13.74
CA LEU A 125 -12.89 -0.65 -13.89
C LEU A 125 -12.37 -1.00 -15.29
N THR A 126 -12.56 -0.10 -16.25
CA THR A 126 -12.14 -0.30 -17.65
C THR A 126 -11.38 0.92 -18.16
N PRO A 127 -10.49 0.76 -19.16
CA PRO A 127 -9.81 1.89 -19.78
C PRO A 127 -10.78 2.90 -20.40
N ILE A 128 -11.91 2.44 -20.96
CA ILE A 128 -12.94 3.31 -21.53
C ILE A 128 -13.59 4.17 -20.46
N GLU A 129 -13.95 3.55 -19.32
CA GLU A 129 -14.48 4.32 -18.18
C GLU A 129 -13.43 5.29 -17.66
N TYR A 130 -12.17 4.86 -17.53
CA TYR A 130 -11.09 5.74 -17.07
C TYR A 130 -10.97 7.00 -17.94
N THR A 131 -10.94 6.86 -19.26
CA THR A 131 -10.90 8.02 -20.18
C THR A 131 -12.08 8.95 -19.94
N LYS A 132 -13.30 8.40 -19.89
CA LYS A 132 -14.51 9.20 -19.62
C LYS A 132 -14.43 9.95 -18.28
N ARG A 133 -13.99 9.29 -17.21
CA ARG A 133 -13.84 9.92 -15.88
C ARG A 133 -12.74 10.98 -15.85
N THR A 134 -11.70 10.78 -16.66
CA THR A 134 -10.61 11.73 -16.82
C THR A 134 -11.12 13.01 -17.47
N ASP A 135 -11.91 12.89 -18.54
CA ASP A 135 -12.55 14.02 -19.22
C ASP A 135 -13.53 14.74 -18.28
N GLU A 136 -14.34 14.00 -17.51
CA GLU A 136 -15.23 14.56 -16.48
C GLU A 136 -14.45 15.39 -15.44
N LEU A 137 -13.28 14.92 -14.99
CA LEU A 137 -12.44 15.63 -14.05
C LEU A 137 -11.71 16.82 -14.70
N ALA A 138 -11.23 16.68 -15.94
CA ALA A 138 -10.59 17.73 -16.72
C ALA A 138 -11.50 18.95 -16.91
N ASN A 139 -12.77 18.70 -17.24
CA ASN A 139 -13.80 19.73 -17.37
C ASN A 139 -14.05 20.51 -16.07
N LEU A 140 -13.84 19.88 -14.91
CA LEU A 140 -13.93 20.56 -13.61
C LEU A 140 -12.63 21.29 -13.27
N ASN A 141 -11.48 20.64 -13.48
CA ASN A 141 -10.16 21.19 -13.21
C ASN A 141 -9.06 20.33 -13.86
N GLN A 142 -8.45 20.84 -14.94
CA GLN A 142 -7.35 20.16 -15.63
C GLN A 142 -6.14 19.88 -14.70
N LYS A 143 -5.80 20.79 -13.79
CA LYS A 143 -4.68 20.59 -12.84
C LYS A 143 -4.91 19.44 -11.88
N ALA A 144 -6.17 19.07 -11.62
CA ALA A 144 -6.50 17.90 -10.82
C ALA A 144 -6.14 16.60 -11.55
N VAL A 145 -6.40 16.54 -12.86
CA VAL A 145 -5.98 15.41 -13.71
C VAL A 145 -4.46 15.33 -13.76
N GLU A 146 -3.78 16.44 -14.07
CA GLU A 146 -2.31 16.50 -14.12
C GLU A 146 -1.66 16.02 -12.82
N TRP A 147 -2.23 16.40 -11.66
CA TRP A 147 -1.72 15.95 -10.36
C TRP A 147 -1.88 14.44 -10.17
N MET A 148 -3.00 13.85 -10.60
CA MET A 148 -3.23 12.41 -10.47
C MET A 148 -2.34 11.63 -11.45
N GLU A 149 -2.19 12.10 -12.69
CA GLU A 149 -1.38 11.46 -13.73
C GLU A 149 0.13 11.66 -13.54
N ALA A 150 0.56 12.60 -12.68
CA ALA A 150 1.95 12.68 -12.23
C ALA A 150 2.40 11.41 -11.48
N VAL A 151 1.44 10.61 -11.00
CA VAL A 151 1.68 9.29 -10.42
C VAL A 151 1.29 8.22 -11.44
N ASP A 152 2.14 7.22 -11.61
CA ASP A 152 1.89 6.07 -12.47
C ASP A 152 0.51 5.43 -12.19
N LYS A 153 -0.38 5.48 -13.18
CA LYS A 153 -1.78 5.04 -13.10
C LYS A 153 -1.93 3.56 -12.77
N THR A 154 -0.92 2.74 -13.06
CA THR A 154 -0.92 1.33 -12.66
C THR A 154 -0.78 1.15 -11.15
N LYS A 155 -0.68 2.22 -10.36
CA LYS A 155 -0.55 2.15 -8.89
C LYS A 155 -1.78 2.63 -8.14
N TRP A 156 -2.75 3.23 -8.82
CA TRP A 156 -3.91 3.86 -8.17
C TRP A 156 -5.24 3.77 -8.96
N VAL A 157 -5.24 3.19 -10.16
CA VAL A 157 -6.47 2.99 -10.95
C VAL A 157 -6.83 1.52 -11.02
N ALA A 158 -8.07 1.17 -10.65
CA ALA A 158 -8.55 -0.20 -10.69
C ALA A 158 -8.46 -0.82 -12.11
N ALA A 159 -8.81 -0.08 -13.16
CA ALA A 159 -8.73 -0.52 -14.56
C ALA A 159 -7.35 -1.00 -15.02
N PHE A 160 -6.28 -0.53 -14.39
CA PHE A 160 -4.89 -0.87 -14.75
C PHE A 160 -4.21 -1.74 -13.68
N THR A 161 -4.99 -2.24 -12.70
CA THR A 161 -4.49 -3.03 -11.57
C THR A 161 -4.72 -4.52 -11.82
N VAL A 162 -3.66 -5.32 -11.79
CA VAL A 162 -3.74 -6.80 -11.77
C VAL A 162 -3.76 -7.29 -10.32
N HIS A 163 -4.95 -7.71 -9.88
CA HIS A 163 -5.36 -8.56 -8.74
C HIS A 163 -4.54 -8.69 -7.44
N VAL A 164 -3.59 -7.84 -7.12
CA VAL A 164 -2.83 -8.02 -5.87
C VAL A 164 -2.58 -6.67 -5.23
N LEU A 165 -3.36 -6.34 -4.21
CA LEU A 165 -3.13 -5.13 -3.43
C LEU A 165 -1.94 -5.38 -2.51
N ALA A 166 -0.98 -4.47 -2.48
CA ALA A 166 -0.15 -4.22 -1.31
C ALA A 166 -0.39 -2.76 -1.02
N LEU A 167 -1.42 -2.44 -0.22
CA LEU A 167 -1.73 -1.05 0.07
C LEU A 167 -0.61 -0.48 0.93
N VAL A 168 0.17 0.42 0.36
CA VAL A 168 1.17 1.19 1.10
C VAL A 168 0.66 2.63 1.19
N ARG A 169 1.01 3.29 2.30
CA ARG A 169 0.73 4.71 2.51
C ARG A 169 1.41 5.59 1.47
#